data_AF-A0AAD6F2M0-F1
#
_entry.id   AF-A0AAD6F2M0-F1
#
_cell.length_a   1.000
_cell.length_b   1.000
_cell.length_c   1.000
_cell.angle_alpha   90.00
_cell.angle_beta   90.00
_cell.angle_gamma   90.00
#
_symmetry.space_group_name_H-M   'P 1'
#
loop_
_entity.id
_entity.type
_entity.pdbx_description
1 polymer ?
#
loop_
_entity_poly.entity_id
_entity_poly.type
_entity_poly.pdbx_seq_one_letter_code
_entity_poly.pdbx_strand_id
1 'polypeptide(L)'
;MLLPAEVKPDSSTALRSQTSGHLVLNMPRAEGEIKVTKKVPRPPIAPQQKRIGSQEDDRRKLNKVPELLEVDPSKHTVVDLNIVRSLKQQEAPPPEAEKRCFSDGFVDDPDVPPLI
;
A
#
# COMPACT_ATOMS: atom_id res chain seq x y z
N MET A 1 5.43 5.35 8.43
CA MET A 1 3.98 5.16 8.21
C MET A 1 3.36 4.86 9.55
N LEU A 2 2.45 5.70 10.04
CA LEU A 2 1.70 5.45 11.27
C LEU A 2 0.23 5.28 10.89
N LEU A 3 -0.44 4.26 11.42
CA LEU A 3 -1.86 4.05 11.16
C LEU A 3 -2.68 4.99 12.05
N PRO A 4 -3.78 5.56 11.54
CA PRO A 4 -4.62 6.47 12.31
C PRO A 4 -5.41 5.79 13.44
N ALA A 5 -5.39 4.46 13.51
CA ALA A 5 -6.07 3.69 14.54
C ALA A 5 -5.19 2.52 14.97
N GLU A 6 -5.36 2.09 16.21
CA GLU A 6 -4.72 0.90 16.73
C GLU A 6 -5.29 -0.35 16.04
N VAL A 7 -4.40 -1.27 15.67
CA VAL A 7 -4.72 -2.51 14.96
C VAL A 7 -4.27 -3.70 15.78
N LYS A 8 -4.87 -4.87 15.54
CA LYS A 8 -4.44 -6.14 16.11
C LYS A 8 -3.46 -6.82 15.15
N PRO A 9 -2.14 -6.73 15.41
CA PRO A 9 -1.14 -7.30 14.51
C PRO A 9 -1.30 -8.82 14.40
N ASP A 10 -1.63 -9.50 15.50
CA ASP A 10 -1.74 -10.97 15.57
C ASP A 10 -2.86 -11.53 14.68
N SER A 11 -3.85 -10.71 14.33
CA SER A 11 -4.95 -11.07 13.44
C SER A 11 -4.88 -10.38 12.07
N SER A 12 -3.78 -9.70 11.77
CA SER A 12 -3.58 -9.08 10.47
C SER A 12 -3.14 -10.12 9.44
N THR A 13 -3.59 -9.96 8.19
CA THR A 13 -3.25 -10.88 7.09
C THR A 13 -2.83 -10.11 5.85
N ALA A 14 -2.08 -10.77 4.96
CA ALA A 14 -1.57 -10.18 3.73
C ALA A 14 -1.77 -11.16 2.57
N LEU A 15 -2.21 -10.65 1.42
CA LEU A 15 -2.35 -11.44 0.18
C LEU A 15 -1.63 -10.74 -0.97
N ARG A 16 -0.83 -11.49 -1.72
CA ARG A 16 -0.15 -11.01 -2.92
C ARG A 16 -0.74 -11.67 -4.16
N SER A 17 -1.16 -10.85 -5.12
CA SER A 17 -1.45 -11.31 -6.47
C SER A 17 -0.13 -11.54 -7.22
N GLN A 18 0.10 -12.76 -7.72
CA GLN A 18 1.31 -13.08 -8.47
C GLN A 18 1.32 -12.44 -9.87
N THR A 19 0.16 -12.45 -10.55
CA THR A 19 0.01 -11.94 -11.93
C THR A 19 0.05 -10.43 -12.02
N SER A 20 -0.46 -9.72 -11.01
CA SER A 20 -0.51 -8.25 -11.00
C SER A 20 0.49 -7.61 -10.04
N GLY A 21 1.06 -8.38 -9.11
CA GLY A 21 1.99 -7.88 -8.09
C GLY A 21 1.33 -7.10 -6.94
N HIS A 22 0.01 -6.89 -6.93
CA HIS A 22 -0.67 -6.13 -5.88
C HIS A 22 -0.61 -6.86 -4.53
N LEU A 23 -0.26 -6.11 -3.48
CA LEU A 23 -0.30 -6.57 -2.08
C LEU A 23 -1.50 -5.95 -1.37
N VAL A 24 -2.37 -6.79 -0.83
CA VAL A 24 -3.54 -6.38 -0.04
C VAL A 24 -3.30 -6.76 1.41
N LEU A 25 -3.39 -5.78 2.31
CA LEU A 25 -3.24 -5.96 3.75
C LEU A 25 -4.61 -5.83 4.43
N ASN A 26 -5.00 -6.82 5.22
CA ASN A 26 -6.16 -6.77 6.08
C ASN A 26 -5.70 -6.58 7.52
N MET A 27 -5.94 -5.39 8.09
CA MET A 27 -5.51 -5.00 9.43
C MET A 27 -6.74 -4.68 10.28
N PRO A 28 -7.25 -5.64 11.07
CA PRO A 28 -8.39 -5.42 11.95
C PRO A 28 -8.03 -4.45 13.08
N ARG A 29 -8.98 -3.60 13.49
CA ARG A 29 -8.79 -2.61 14.57
C ARG A 29 -8.74 -3.29 15.95
N ALA A 30 -8.00 -2.68 16.87
CA ALA A 30 -7.89 -3.13 18.26
C ALA A 30 -9.16 -2.86 19.07
N GLU A 31 -9.76 -1.68 18.88
CA GLU A 31 -11.06 -1.34 19.47
C GLU A 31 -12.13 -2.28 18.90
N GLY A 32 -12.79 -3.02 19.80
CA GLY A 32 -13.84 -3.97 19.46
C GLY A 32 -14.92 -3.35 18.58
N GLU A 33 -15.50 -4.19 17.71
CA GLU A 33 -16.61 -3.93 16.78
C GLU A 33 -17.20 -2.52 16.92
N ILE A 34 -16.86 -1.63 15.97
CA ILE A 34 -17.45 -0.29 15.90
C ILE A 34 -18.95 -0.50 15.77
N LYS A 35 -19.66 -0.45 16.89
CA LYS A 35 -21.11 -0.41 16.91
C LYS A 35 -21.49 0.87 16.20
N VAL A 36 -21.80 0.76 14.91
CA VAL A 36 -22.39 1.83 14.14
C VAL A 36 -23.73 2.12 14.82
N THR A 37 -23.75 3.06 15.75
CA THR A 37 -24.98 3.66 16.23
C THR A 37 -25.61 4.29 15.00
N LYS A 38 -26.66 3.62 14.50
CA LYS A 38 -27.46 4.07 13.37
C LYS A 38 -27.75 5.56 13.57
N LYS A 39 -27.26 6.40 12.65
CA LYS A 39 -27.64 7.81 12.65
C LYS A 39 -29.15 7.87 12.52
N VAL A 40 -29.80 8.43 13.54
CA VAL A 40 -31.23 8.74 13.54
C VAL A 40 -31.55 9.53 12.27
N PRO A 41 -32.58 9.16 11.48
CA PRO A 41 -32.97 9.94 10.32
C PRO A 41 -33.49 11.30 10.81
N ARG A 42 -32.80 12.37 10.44
CA ARG A 42 -33.30 13.74 10.61
C ARG A 42 -34.52 13.92 9.68
N PRO A 43 -35.65 14.45 10.15
CA PRO A 43 -36.81 14.65 9.28
C PRO A 43 -36.47 15.63 8.14
N PRO A 44 -37.10 15.48 6.96
CA PRO A 44 -36.80 16.30 5.80
C PRO A 44 -37.24 17.74 6.07
N ILE A 45 -36.28 18.66 6.07
CA ILE A 45 -36.56 20.09 5.98
C ILE A 45 -36.97 20.35 4.52
N ALA A 46 -38.18 20.90 4.35
CA ALA A 46 -38.78 21.20 3.05
C ALA A 46 -37.86 22.06 2.16
N PRO A 47 -37.95 21.92 0.82
CA PRO A 47 -37.07 22.63 -0.09
C PRO A 47 -37.49 24.10 -0.19
N GLN A 48 -36.74 24.99 0.46
CA GLN A 48 -36.80 26.40 0.13
C GLN A 48 -35.87 26.68 -1.05
N GLN A 49 -36.50 26.65 -2.22
CA GLN A 49 -36.02 27.24 -3.45
C GLN A 49 -35.57 28.70 -3.22
N LYS A 50 -34.26 28.95 -3.26
CA LYS A 50 -33.71 30.25 -3.66
C LYS A 50 -32.52 30.04 -4.59
N ARG A 51 -32.64 30.71 -5.73
CA ARG A 51 -31.73 30.70 -6.89
C ARG A 51 -30.44 31.50 -6.61
N ILE A 52 -29.55 31.46 -7.62
CA ILE A 52 -28.40 32.34 -7.95
C ILE A 52 -27.07 31.62 -7.60
N GLY A 53 -26.37 31.01 -8.56
CA GLY A 53 -25.39 31.66 -9.47
C GLY A 53 -24.05 31.79 -8.70
N SER A 54 -22.95 31.13 -9.05
CA SER A 54 -22.19 31.26 -10.29
C SER A 54 -21.19 30.09 -10.48
N GLN A 55 -20.83 29.90 -11.74
CA GLN A 55 -19.85 28.97 -12.30
C GLN A 55 -18.42 29.41 -11.96
N GLU A 56 -17.84 28.98 -10.84
CA GLU A 56 -16.44 29.30 -10.49
C GLU A 56 -15.56 28.13 -10.01
N ASP A 57 -16.03 26.89 -10.06
CA ASP A 57 -15.24 25.76 -9.53
C ASP A 57 -14.39 25.00 -10.55
N ASP A 58 -14.59 25.18 -11.86
CA ASP A 58 -13.81 24.44 -12.87
C ASP A 58 -12.37 24.97 -13.07
N ARG A 59 -12.07 26.20 -12.62
CA ARG A 59 -10.74 26.81 -12.83
C ARG A 59 -9.66 26.39 -11.84
N ARG A 60 -10.01 25.71 -10.73
CA ARG A 60 -9.02 25.28 -9.73
C ARG A 60 -8.36 23.94 -10.05
N LYS A 61 -8.85 23.21 -11.07
CA LYS A 61 -8.32 21.87 -11.40
C LYS A 61 -7.02 21.87 -12.22
N LEU A 62 -6.61 22.97 -12.83
CA LEU A 62 -5.41 23.00 -13.68
C LEU A 62 -4.09 23.21 -12.92
N ASN A 63 -4.14 23.70 -11.68
CA ASN A 63 -2.94 24.05 -10.90
C ASN A 63 -2.76 23.14 -9.67
N LYS A 64 -3.02 21.83 -9.80
CA LYS A 64 -2.60 20.86 -8.78
C LYS A 64 -1.09 20.64 -8.89
N VAL A 65 -0.33 21.59 -8.34
CA VAL A 65 1.06 21.35 -7.96
C VAL A 65 1.04 20.23 -6.91
N PRO A 66 1.77 19.12 -7.10
CA PRO A 66 1.88 18.10 -6.07
C PRO A 66 2.50 18.75 -4.82
N GLU A 67 1.93 18.47 -3.66
CA GLU A 67 2.48 18.93 -2.39
C GLU A 67 3.86 18.26 -2.21
N LEU A 68 4.93 19.04 -2.41
CA LEU A 68 6.30 18.60 -2.19
C LEU A 68 6.61 18.75 -0.70
N LEU A 69 7.20 17.72 -0.10
CA LEU A 69 7.70 17.80 1.26
C LEU A 69 8.81 18.86 1.31
N GLU A 70 8.69 19.82 2.23
CA GLU A 70 9.74 20.80 2.47
C GLU A 70 10.96 20.08 3.07
N VAL A 71 11.99 19.88 2.25
CA VAL A 71 13.25 19.30 2.68
C VAL A 71 14.24 20.43 2.91
N ASP A 72 14.85 20.45 4.11
CA ASP A 72 15.93 21.38 4.41
C ASP A 72 17.10 21.11 3.43
N PRO A 73 17.49 22.09 2.59
CA PRO A 73 18.59 21.92 1.65
C PRO A 73 19.91 21.64 2.37
N SER A 74 20.02 21.88 3.67
CA SER A 74 21.19 21.50 4.46
C SER A 74 21.28 20.00 4.78
N LYS A 75 20.23 19.21 4.55
CA LYS A 75 20.13 17.80 4.97
C LYS A 75 20.16 16.79 3.83
N HIS A 76 20.40 17.22 2.59
CA HIS A 76 20.61 16.27 1.50
C HIS A 76 21.97 15.58 1.70
N THR A 77 21.94 14.28 1.96
CA THR A 77 23.16 13.46 1.93
C THR A 77 23.51 13.19 0.47
N VAL A 78 24.58 13.80 -0.04
CA VAL A 78 25.13 13.47 -1.35
C VAL A 78 25.57 12.00 -1.30
N VAL A 79 24.91 11.16 -2.09
CA VAL A 79 25.28 9.74 -2.20
C VAL A 79 26.54 9.65 -3.05
N ASP A 80 27.63 9.13 -2.49
CA ASP A 80 28.88 8.91 -3.23
C ASP A 80 28.69 7.72 -4.20
N LEU A 81 28.71 8.02 -5.49
CA LEU A 81 28.55 7.02 -6.57
C LEU A 81 29.87 6.30 -6.90
N ASN A 82 30.97 6.55 -6.18
CA ASN A 82 32.26 5.89 -6.42
C ASN A 82 32.37 4.47 -5.84
N ILE A 83 31.27 3.70 -5.76
CA ILE A 83 31.27 2.29 -5.35
C ILE A 83 31.70 1.38 -6.51
N VAL A 84 32.82 1.71 -7.17
CA VAL A 84 33.48 0.79 -8.09
C VAL A 84 34.96 0.70 -7.71
N ARG A 85 35.24 -0.05 -6.65
CA ARG A 85 36.51 -0.79 -6.54
C ARG A 85 36.17 -2.26 -6.44
N SER A 86 36.30 -2.94 -7.57
CA SER A 86 36.23 -4.39 -7.71
C SER A 86 37.34 -5.01 -6.87
N LEU A 87 37.05 -5.34 -5.60
CA LEU A 87 37.92 -6.20 -4.82
C LEU A 87 37.66 -7.64 -5.28
N LYS A 88 38.73 -8.18 -5.87
CA LYS A 88 38.84 -9.49 -6.48
C LYS A 88 38.21 -10.57 -5.59
N GLN A 89 37.39 -11.40 -6.24
CA GLN A 89 36.65 -12.53 -5.69
C GLN A 89 37.51 -13.38 -4.75
N GLN A 90 37.02 -13.60 -3.52
CA GLN A 90 37.41 -14.74 -2.71
C GLN A 90 36.15 -15.59 -2.54
N GLU A 91 36.07 -16.63 -3.37
CA GLU A 91 34.96 -17.55 -3.49
C GLU A 91 34.92 -18.49 -2.28
N ALA A 92 33.89 -18.34 -1.45
CA ALA A 92 33.52 -19.32 -0.43
C ALA A 92 32.35 -20.16 -0.97
N PRO A 93 32.31 -21.49 -0.73
CA PRO A 93 31.25 -22.33 -1.24
C PRO A 93 29.89 -21.95 -0.61
N PRO A 94 28.79 -21.91 -1.39
CA PRO A 94 27.48 -21.59 -0.87
C PRO A 94 27.00 -22.69 0.10
N PRO A 95 26.32 -22.34 1.22
CA PRO A 95 25.66 -23.32 2.06
C PRO A 95 24.59 -24.07 1.26
N GLU A 96 24.52 -25.38 1.45
CA GLU A 96 23.57 -26.27 0.78
C GLU A 96 22.15 -25.70 0.86
N ALA A 97 21.52 -25.53 -0.29
CA ALA A 97 20.14 -25.10 -0.37
C ALA A 97 19.28 -26.12 0.36
N GLU A 98 18.74 -25.75 1.53
CA GLU A 98 17.67 -26.50 2.18
C GLU A 98 16.56 -26.68 1.13
N LYS A 99 16.35 -27.93 0.75
CA LYS A 99 15.25 -28.32 -0.13
C LYS A 99 13.97 -27.78 0.52
N ARG A 100 13.38 -26.77 -0.12
CA ARG A 100 12.04 -26.28 0.24
C ARG A 100 11.14 -27.50 0.36
N CYS A 101 10.68 -27.76 1.58
CA CYS A 101 9.71 -28.79 1.86
C CYS A 101 8.39 -28.31 1.24
N PHE A 102 8.21 -28.54 -0.06
CA PHE A 102 6.90 -28.51 -0.67
C PHE A 102 6.09 -29.56 0.09
N SER A 103 5.01 -29.15 0.76
CA SER A 103 4.10 -30.11 1.38
C SER A 103 3.67 -31.12 0.30
N ASP A 104 3.75 -32.40 0.60
CA ASP A 104 3.50 -33.58 -0.28
C ASP A 104 2.06 -33.66 -0.87
N GLY A 105 1.29 -32.56 -0.79
CA GLY A 105 -0.07 -32.41 -1.31
C GLY A 105 -0.26 -31.20 -2.22
N PHE A 106 0.82 -30.55 -2.66
CA PHE A 106 0.73 -29.53 -3.72
C PHE A 106 0.64 -30.22 -5.08
N VAL A 107 -0.57 -30.25 -5.66
CA VAL A 107 -0.79 -30.67 -7.05
C VAL A 107 -0.73 -29.43 -7.92
N ASP A 108 0.19 -29.41 -8.86
CA ASP A 108 0.34 -28.34 -9.85
C ASP A 108 -0.89 -28.28 -10.76
N ASP A 109 -1.32 -27.07 -11.11
CA ASP A 109 -2.55 -26.84 -11.86
C ASP A 109 -2.38 -27.32 -13.32
N PRO A 110 -3.16 -28.34 -13.78
CA PRO A 110 -2.99 -28.90 -15.12
C PRO A 110 -3.28 -27.91 -16.25
N ASP A 111 -3.93 -26.78 -15.96
CA ASP A 111 -4.30 -25.78 -16.96
C ASP A 111 -3.20 -24.75 -17.24
N VAL A 112 -2.05 -24.83 -16.57
CA VAL A 112 -0.91 -23.92 -16.82
C VAL A 112 0.04 -24.53 -17.86
N PRO A 113 0.08 -24.02 -19.11
CA PRO A 113 1.00 -24.53 -20.12
C PRO A 113 2.45 -24.16 -19.81
N PRO A 114 3.43 -24.98 -20.24
CA PRO A 114 4.85 -24.73 -19.99
C PRO A 114 5.34 -23.46 -20.70
N LEU A 115 6.22 -22.72 -20.03
CA LEU A 115 6.90 -21.56 -20.62
C LEU A 115 8.03 -22.06 -21.54
N ILE A 116 7.87 -21.82 -22.84
CA ILE A 116 8.87 -22.01 -23.90
C ILE A 116 9.77 -20.77 -24.07
#